data_AF-A0A2V7RKA6-F1
#
_entry.id   AF-A0A2V7RKA6-F1
#
_cell.length_a   1.000
_cell.length_b   1.000
_cell.length_c   1.000
_cell.angle_alpha   90.00
_cell.angle_beta   90.00
_cell.angle_gamma   90.00
#
_symmetry.space_group_name_H-M   'P 1'
#
loop_
_entity.id
_entity.type
_entity.pdbx_description
1 polymer ?
#
loop_
_entity_poly.entity_id
_entity_poly.type
_entity_poly.pdbx_seq_one_letter_code
_entity_poly.pdbx_strand_id
1 'polypeptide(L)'
;TTPRRGFIGRLAAAMALGVTGLTPLRLEAQSEAPRTTGANPDFEAWLNKITGRHKMVFDAPEPNSGMPVVWPRVWLNTNNENYATTDAQNSAVIVLRHGAIPIAMQDAMWAKYKLGEVFKLNDGTAPATRNTFAKPILLPGTGVEQLLVKGVLIGVCNVALTVYSGAVAQNMNLDAAQIKQDWIANLFPGIVVVPSGVLAVSRAQEKGCAYCFAG
;
A
#
# COMPACT_ATOMS: atom_id res chain seq x y z
N THR A 1 -11.61 33.46 18.74
CA THR A 1 -10.20 33.10 19.00
C THR A 1 -10.15 32.20 20.22
N THR A 2 -9.88 30.92 20.01
CA THR A 2 -9.99 29.88 21.05
C THR A 2 -8.64 29.73 21.76
N PRO A 3 -8.55 29.91 23.10
CA PRO A 3 -7.31 29.68 23.81
C PRO A 3 -7.05 28.18 23.97
N ARG A 4 -5.97 27.70 23.33
CA ARG A 4 -5.35 26.40 23.60
C ARG A 4 -4.49 26.54 24.86
N ARG A 5 -4.90 25.90 25.97
CA ARG A 5 -4.04 25.34 27.03
C ARG A 5 -4.91 24.90 28.21
N GLY A 6 -5.51 23.73 28.06
CA GLY A 6 -6.06 22.95 29.15
C GLY A 6 -5.14 21.77 29.46
N PHE A 7 -4.55 21.82 30.65
CA PHE A 7 -4.48 20.68 31.58
C PHE A 7 -3.55 19.50 31.30
N ILE A 8 -2.27 19.63 31.70
CA ILE A 8 -1.53 18.67 32.54
C ILE A 8 -0.54 19.57 33.32
N GLY A 9 -0.40 19.57 34.63
CA GLY A 9 -0.80 18.65 35.68
C GLY A 9 0.23 18.92 36.79
N ARG A 10 -0.26 19.54 37.86
CA ARG A 10 0.45 19.97 39.07
C ARG A 10 1.60 19.05 39.51
N LEU A 11 2.76 19.63 39.78
CA LEU A 11 3.64 19.23 40.88
C LEU A 11 4.23 20.50 41.50
N ALA A 12 3.54 20.98 42.53
CA ALA A 12 4.12 21.85 43.53
C ALA A 12 4.92 20.96 44.48
N ALA A 13 6.19 21.24 44.69
CA ALA A 13 6.95 20.71 45.81
C ALA A 13 7.56 21.89 46.56
N ALA A 14 6.98 22.17 47.72
CA ALA A 14 7.41 23.18 48.66
C ALA A 14 8.76 22.78 49.28
N MET A 15 9.70 23.72 49.31
CA MET A 15 10.97 23.58 50.04
C MET A 15 10.71 23.80 51.55
N ALA A 16 10.47 22.71 52.28
CA ALA A 16 10.54 22.70 53.74
C ALA A 16 11.75 21.87 54.18
N LEU A 17 12.71 22.53 54.82
CA LEU A 17 13.88 21.95 55.47
C LEU A 17 13.45 21.05 56.63
N GLY A 18 13.89 19.78 56.67
CA GLY A 18 13.66 18.91 57.82
C GLY A 18 14.02 17.43 57.63
N VAL A 19 15.26 17.07 58.05
CA VAL A 19 15.63 15.87 58.85
C VAL A 19 15.29 14.45 58.34
N THR A 20 16.38 13.75 57.96
CA THR A 20 16.71 12.31 58.06
C THR A 20 15.88 11.24 57.34
N GLY A 21 16.58 10.50 56.47
CA GLY A 21 16.45 9.03 56.41
C GLY A 21 15.55 8.46 55.33
N LEU A 22 15.78 8.76 54.05
CA LEU A 22 15.24 7.96 52.95
C LEU A 22 16.31 7.79 51.85
N THR A 23 16.73 6.54 51.66
CA THR A 23 17.56 6.11 50.53
C THR A 23 16.90 6.56 49.22
N PRO A 24 17.60 7.25 48.32
CA PRO A 24 17.03 7.58 47.02
C PRO A 24 16.80 6.27 46.27
N LEU A 25 15.53 5.91 46.05
CA LEU A 25 15.18 4.93 45.04
C LEU A 25 15.67 5.52 43.71
N ARG A 26 16.83 5.05 43.24
CA ARG A 26 17.31 5.32 41.90
C ARG A 26 16.31 4.66 40.96
N LEU A 27 15.36 5.46 40.48
CA LEU A 27 14.54 5.07 39.34
C LEU A 27 15.49 5.09 38.13
N GLU A 28 16.16 3.96 37.88
CA GLU A 28 16.86 3.75 36.63
C GLU A 28 15.81 3.74 35.53
N ALA A 29 15.73 4.86 34.81
CA ALA A 29 15.07 4.86 33.52
C ALA A 29 15.80 3.82 32.66
N GLN A 30 15.15 2.68 32.41
CA GLN A 30 15.63 1.73 31.41
C GLN A 30 15.83 2.53 30.12
N SER A 31 17.07 2.60 29.66
CA SER A 31 17.37 3.15 28.35
C SER A 31 16.60 2.29 27.36
N GLU A 32 15.50 2.82 26.83
CA GLU A 32 14.78 2.15 25.77
C GLU A 32 15.80 1.93 24.65
N ALA A 33 16.07 0.66 24.33
CA ALA A 33 16.94 0.30 23.22
C ALA A 33 16.54 1.17 22.03
N PRO A 34 17.48 1.77 21.28
CA PRO A 34 17.13 2.60 20.14
C PRO A 34 16.18 1.79 19.28
N ARG A 35 14.89 2.18 19.26
CA ARG A 35 13.97 1.63 18.26
C ARG A 35 14.68 1.93 16.95
N THR A 36 14.95 0.93 16.13
CA THR A 36 15.50 1.15 14.80
C THR A 36 14.50 2.02 14.06
N THR A 37 14.68 3.33 14.13
CA THR A 37 13.84 4.35 13.49
C THR A 37 14.22 4.36 12.02
N GLY A 38 13.87 3.29 11.32
CA GLY A 38 14.04 3.19 9.88
C GLY A 38 12.70 2.84 9.27
N ALA A 39 12.23 3.67 8.34
CA ALA A 39 11.19 3.25 7.42
C ALA A 39 11.65 1.98 6.67
N ASN A 40 10.71 1.13 6.27
CA ASN A 40 11.01 -0.10 5.51
C ASN A 40 11.87 0.25 4.27
N PRO A 41 13.10 -0.28 4.15
CA PRO A 41 14.01 0.08 3.05
C PRO A 41 13.45 -0.15 1.65
N ASP A 42 12.68 -1.23 1.44
CA ASP A 42 12.06 -1.53 0.14
C ASP A 42 10.96 -0.53 -0.20
N PHE A 43 10.20 -0.11 0.82
CA PHE A 43 9.17 0.91 0.67
C PHE A 43 9.79 2.28 0.32
N GLU A 44 10.85 2.68 1.00
CA GLU A 44 11.57 3.92 0.70
C GLU A 44 12.22 3.86 -0.68
N ALA A 45 12.85 2.75 -1.04
CA ALA A 45 13.43 2.54 -2.37
C ALA A 45 12.36 2.62 -3.47
N TRP A 46 11.17 2.08 -3.23
CA TRP A 46 10.03 2.18 -4.14
C TRP A 46 9.52 3.62 -4.28
N LEU A 47 9.36 4.35 -3.17
CA LEU A 47 8.97 5.77 -3.19
C LEU A 47 9.99 6.66 -3.91
N ASN A 48 11.29 6.34 -3.78
CA ASN A 48 12.36 7.12 -4.40
C ASN A 48 12.44 6.93 -5.92
N LYS A 49 11.70 5.98 -6.51
CA LYS A 49 11.53 5.86 -7.96
C LYS A 49 10.53 6.87 -8.53
N ILE A 50 9.80 7.61 -7.69
CA ILE A 50 8.86 8.64 -8.11
C ILE A 50 9.64 9.93 -8.44
N THR A 51 10.21 9.99 -9.64
CA THR A 51 11.10 11.09 -10.09
C THR A 51 10.62 11.80 -11.36
N GLY A 52 9.45 11.43 -11.88
CA GLY A 52 8.92 11.95 -13.14
C GLY A 52 8.61 13.45 -13.11
N ARG A 53 8.58 14.04 -14.31
CA ARG A 53 8.18 15.43 -14.54
C ARG A 53 6.75 15.65 -14.09
N HIS A 54 5.83 14.82 -14.57
CA HIS A 54 4.46 14.73 -14.07
C HIS A 54 4.33 13.46 -13.23
N LYS A 55 3.56 13.55 -12.14
CA LYS A 55 3.44 12.49 -11.15
C LYS A 55 1.98 12.34 -10.74
N MET A 56 1.46 11.12 -10.77
CA MET A 56 0.10 10.83 -10.32
C MET A 56 0.06 9.50 -9.56
N VAL A 57 -0.63 9.51 -8.42
CA VAL A 57 -0.99 8.31 -7.68
C VAL A 57 -2.46 7.97 -7.93
N PHE A 58 -2.70 6.72 -8.31
CA PHE A 58 -3.99 6.10 -8.53
C PHE A 58 -4.30 5.23 -7.32
N ASP A 59 -5.18 5.72 -6.46
CA ASP A 59 -5.60 5.00 -5.25
C ASP A 59 -6.75 4.04 -5.56
N ALA A 60 -6.54 2.74 -5.35
CA ALA A 60 -7.52 1.71 -5.66
C ALA A 60 -7.87 0.90 -4.40
N PRO A 61 -8.94 1.26 -3.67
CA PRO A 61 -9.52 0.37 -2.67
C PRO A 61 -10.30 -0.79 -3.27
N GLU A 62 -10.87 -0.63 -4.46
CA GLU A 62 -11.63 -1.67 -5.14
C GLU A 62 -11.15 -1.88 -6.58
N PRO A 63 -11.42 -3.04 -7.20
CA PRO A 63 -11.05 -3.30 -8.58
C PRO A 63 -11.73 -2.39 -9.60
N ASN A 64 -12.89 -1.80 -9.24
CA ASN A 64 -13.62 -0.79 -10.01
C ASN A 64 -13.63 -1.04 -11.52
N SER A 65 -14.16 -2.20 -11.93
CA SER A 65 -14.25 -2.60 -13.33
C SER A 65 -12.91 -2.55 -14.11
N GLY A 66 -11.78 -2.69 -13.40
CA GLY A 66 -10.44 -2.66 -13.96
C GLY A 66 -9.82 -1.27 -14.12
N MET A 67 -10.48 -0.19 -13.66
CA MET A 67 -9.93 1.17 -13.75
C MET A 67 -8.52 1.35 -13.15
N PRO A 68 -8.12 0.66 -12.06
CA PRO A 68 -6.76 0.72 -11.54
C PRO A 68 -5.68 0.34 -12.56
N VAL A 69 -6.01 -0.47 -13.58
CA VAL A 69 -5.07 -0.88 -14.65
C VAL A 69 -5.39 -0.25 -16.02
N VAL A 70 -6.34 0.69 -16.06
CA VAL A 70 -6.72 1.44 -17.27
C VAL A 70 -6.33 2.91 -17.15
N TRP A 71 -6.74 3.59 -16.09
CA TRP A 71 -6.50 5.03 -15.93
C TRP A 71 -5.03 5.45 -15.90
N PRO A 72 -4.09 4.68 -15.29
CA PRO A 72 -2.67 4.99 -15.42
C PRO A 72 -2.20 5.03 -16.87
N ARG A 73 -2.70 4.12 -17.72
CA ARG A 73 -2.35 4.10 -19.15
C ARG A 73 -2.97 5.27 -19.90
N VAL A 74 -4.25 5.55 -19.64
CA VAL A 74 -4.95 6.71 -20.23
C VAL A 74 -4.21 7.99 -19.88
N TRP A 75 -3.88 8.19 -18.59
CA TRP A 75 -3.14 9.35 -18.13
C TRP A 75 -1.77 9.46 -18.76
N LEU A 76 -0.98 8.40 -18.80
CA LEU A 76 0.33 8.45 -19.46
C LEU A 76 0.20 8.79 -20.95
N ASN A 77 -0.75 8.20 -21.67
CA ASN A 77 -0.98 8.49 -23.09
C ASN A 77 -1.29 9.97 -23.32
N THR A 78 -2.29 10.50 -22.61
CA THR A 78 -2.73 11.88 -22.79
C THR A 78 -1.72 12.88 -22.25
N ASN A 79 -0.96 12.54 -21.20
CA ASN A 79 0.10 13.39 -20.68
C ASN A 79 1.32 13.42 -21.62
N ASN A 80 1.65 12.30 -22.26
CA ASN A 80 2.69 12.24 -23.29
C ASN A 80 2.32 13.11 -24.49
N GLU A 81 1.09 12.98 -24.98
CA GLU A 81 0.58 13.75 -26.12
C GLU A 81 0.53 15.26 -25.82
N ASN A 82 -0.10 15.66 -24.71
CA ASN A 82 -0.32 17.08 -24.41
C ASN A 82 0.93 17.83 -23.96
N TYR A 83 1.87 17.15 -23.30
CA TYR A 83 3.07 17.79 -22.74
C TYR A 83 4.37 17.37 -23.42
N ALA A 84 4.28 16.66 -24.56
CA ALA A 84 5.42 16.13 -25.30
C ALA A 84 6.40 15.36 -24.40
N THR A 85 5.85 14.47 -23.56
CA THR A 85 6.61 13.60 -22.67
C THR A 85 6.56 12.14 -23.13
N THR A 86 7.39 11.30 -22.54
CA THR A 86 7.37 9.85 -22.70
C THR A 86 7.00 9.19 -21.37
N ASP A 87 6.64 7.90 -21.40
CA ASP A 87 6.33 7.13 -20.19
C ASP A 87 7.44 7.25 -19.13
N ALA A 88 8.71 7.13 -19.54
CA ALA A 88 9.87 7.20 -18.66
C ALA A 88 10.11 8.60 -18.05
N GLN A 89 9.52 9.65 -18.63
CA GLN A 89 9.60 11.02 -18.11
C GLN A 89 8.46 11.34 -17.12
N ASN A 90 7.52 10.42 -16.92
CA ASN A 90 6.39 10.56 -16.00
C ASN A 90 6.45 9.47 -14.92
N SER A 91 5.80 9.70 -13.78
CA SER A 91 5.62 8.66 -12.75
C SER A 91 4.15 8.42 -12.48
N ALA A 92 3.64 7.31 -13.00
CA ALA A 92 2.36 6.76 -12.58
C ALA A 92 2.60 5.78 -11.43
N VAL A 93 1.83 5.93 -10.35
CA VAL A 93 1.89 5.08 -9.16
C VAL A 93 0.51 4.48 -8.93
N ILE A 94 0.41 3.17 -8.78
CA ILE A 94 -0.83 2.48 -8.43
C ILE A 94 -0.69 1.96 -7.00
N VAL A 95 -1.68 2.24 -6.16
CA VAL A 95 -1.77 1.65 -4.82
C VAL A 95 -3.00 0.75 -4.75
N LEU A 96 -2.76 -0.55 -4.75
CA LEU A 96 -3.78 -1.57 -4.60
C LEU A 96 -3.99 -1.84 -3.10
N ARG A 97 -5.16 -1.49 -2.57
CA ARG A 97 -5.53 -1.71 -1.17
C ARG A 97 -6.93 -2.31 -1.07
N HIS A 98 -7.29 -2.76 0.13
CA HIS A 98 -8.60 -3.35 0.40
C HIS A 98 -8.96 -4.46 -0.62
N GLY A 99 -10.08 -4.36 -1.33
CA GLY A 99 -10.57 -5.35 -2.28
C GLY A 99 -9.80 -5.39 -3.61
N ALA A 100 -8.91 -4.42 -3.87
CA ALA A 100 -8.12 -4.35 -5.10
C ALA A 100 -6.84 -5.22 -5.08
N ILE A 101 -6.44 -5.79 -3.93
CA ILE A 101 -5.21 -6.59 -3.84
C ILE A 101 -5.10 -7.82 -4.76
N PRO A 102 -6.17 -8.54 -5.17
CA PRO A 102 -6.01 -9.70 -6.06
C PRO A 102 -5.51 -9.29 -7.45
N ILE A 103 -5.66 -8.02 -7.86
CA ILE A 103 -5.07 -7.49 -9.10
C ILE A 103 -3.56 -7.71 -9.13
N ALA A 104 -2.88 -7.67 -7.98
CA ALA A 104 -1.44 -7.83 -7.87
C ALA A 104 -0.94 -9.29 -8.00
N MET A 105 -1.84 -10.28 -7.96
CA MET A 105 -1.48 -11.69 -7.84
C MET A 105 -1.59 -12.42 -9.17
N GLN A 106 -0.66 -13.34 -9.43
CA GLN A 106 -0.67 -14.19 -10.63
C GLN A 106 -1.82 -15.21 -10.61
N ASP A 107 -2.21 -15.69 -11.79
CA ASP A 107 -3.34 -16.63 -12.01
C ASP A 107 -3.33 -17.84 -11.06
N ALA A 108 -2.15 -18.35 -10.71
CA ALA A 108 -2.00 -19.48 -9.79
C ALA A 108 -2.71 -19.26 -8.45
N MET A 109 -2.69 -18.03 -7.91
CA MET A 109 -3.37 -17.70 -6.65
C MET A 109 -4.87 -17.62 -6.82
N TRP A 110 -5.34 -17.13 -7.97
CA TRP A 110 -6.76 -17.03 -8.27
C TRP A 110 -7.43 -18.40 -8.28
N ALA A 111 -6.81 -19.37 -8.96
CA ALA A 111 -7.28 -20.75 -8.98
C ALA A 111 -7.16 -21.42 -7.61
N LYS A 112 -6.00 -21.30 -6.94
CA LYS A 112 -5.71 -22.00 -5.68
C LYS A 112 -6.57 -21.53 -4.51
N TYR A 113 -6.77 -20.22 -4.40
CA TYR A 113 -7.46 -19.59 -3.27
C TYR A 113 -8.85 -19.06 -3.61
N LYS A 114 -9.37 -19.39 -4.80
CA LYS A 114 -10.69 -18.96 -5.28
C LYS A 114 -10.90 -17.45 -5.17
N LEU A 115 -9.90 -16.68 -5.59
CA LEU A 115 -9.92 -15.22 -5.37
C LEU A 115 -11.10 -14.53 -6.08
N GLY A 116 -11.58 -15.07 -7.21
CA GLY A 116 -12.82 -14.59 -7.83
C GLY A 116 -14.03 -14.68 -6.91
N GLU A 117 -14.17 -15.76 -6.14
CA GLU A 117 -15.26 -15.89 -5.15
C GLU A 117 -15.05 -14.95 -3.96
N VAL A 118 -13.83 -14.92 -3.41
CA VAL A 118 -13.47 -14.13 -2.22
C VAL A 118 -13.69 -12.63 -2.45
N PHE A 119 -13.30 -12.14 -3.63
CA PHE A 119 -13.37 -10.73 -3.99
C PHE A 119 -14.58 -10.39 -4.86
N LYS A 120 -15.47 -11.36 -5.13
CA LYS A 120 -16.67 -11.20 -5.98
C LYS A 120 -16.35 -10.68 -7.38
N LEU A 121 -15.31 -11.24 -7.99
CA LEU A 121 -14.82 -10.89 -9.32
C LEU A 121 -15.13 -12.03 -10.28
N ASN A 122 -15.83 -11.70 -11.37
CA ASN A 122 -16.28 -12.66 -12.35
C ASN A 122 -15.50 -12.55 -13.67
N ASP A 123 -15.36 -13.68 -14.35
CA ASP A 123 -14.98 -13.78 -15.76
C ASP A 123 -16.23 -14.25 -16.54
N GLY A 124 -16.92 -13.32 -17.17
CA GLY A 124 -18.29 -13.56 -17.67
C GLY A 124 -19.28 -13.72 -16.52
N THR A 125 -19.99 -14.85 -16.49
CA THR A 125 -21.03 -15.15 -15.49
C THR A 125 -20.54 -15.98 -14.30
N ALA A 126 -19.29 -16.45 -14.33
CA ALA A 126 -18.71 -17.29 -13.30
C ALA A 126 -17.63 -16.55 -12.50
N PRO A 127 -17.37 -16.92 -11.23
CA PRO A 127 -16.24 -16.42 -10.48
C PRO A 127 -14.92 -16.65 -11.25
N ALA A 128 -14.08 -15.63 -11.30
CA ALA A 128 -12.82 -15.67 -12.03
C ALA A 128 -11.83 -16.64 -11.36
N THR A 129 -11.27 -17.56 -12.15
CA THR A 129 -10.22 -18.50 -11.73
C THR A 129 -8.82 -18.05 -12.17
N ARG A 130 -8.73 -16.92 -12.86
CA ARG A 130 -7.51 -16.28 -13.36
C ARG A 130 -7.59 -14.77 -13.14
N ASN A 131 -6.46 -14.08 -13.19
CA ASN A 131 -6.42 -12.63 -13.09
C ASN A 131 -6.80 -11.97 -14.42
N THR A 132 -8.05 -11.54 -14.52
CA THR A 132 -8.55 -10.82 -15.71
C THR A 132 -7.90 -9.44 -15.90
N PHE A 133 -7.20 -8.90 -14.91
CA PHE A 133 -6.50 -7.61 -14.95
C PHE A 133 -5.02 -7.72 -15.35
N ALA A 134 -4.48 -8.93 -15.48
CA ALA A 134 -3.07 -9.14 -15.82
C ALA A 134 -2.72 -8.60 -17.22
N LYS A 135 -3.61 -8.87 -18.17
CA LYS A 135 -3.47 -8.56 -19.60
C LYS A 135 -4.39 -7.39 -20.01
N PRO A 136 -4.23 -6.81 -21.21
CA PRO A 136 -5.08 -5.71 -21.66
C PRO A 136 -6.57 -6.07 -21.64
N ILE A 137 -7.39 -5.17 -21.07
CA ILE A 137 -8.85 -5.37 -20.91
C ILE A 137 -9.69 -4.42 -21.75
N LEU A 138 -9.18 -3.21 -22.04
CA LEU A 138 -9.95 -2.17 -22.76
C LEU A 138 -9.15 -1.52 -23.89
N LEU A 139 -7.88 -1.18 -23.64
CA LEU A 139 -7.01 -0.51 -24.60
C LEU A 139 -5.62 -1.16 -24.61
N PRO A 140 -4.87 -1.08 -25.72
CA PRO A 140 -3.46 -1.46 -25.74
C PRO A 140 -2.67 -0.72 -24.65
N GLY A 141 -1.70 -1.38 -24.03
CA GLY A 141 -0.90 -0.80 -22.94
C GLY A 141 -1.52 -0.92 -21.54
N THR A 142 -2.74 -1.47 -21.42
CA THR A 142 -3.41 -1.70 -20.14
C THR A 142 -3.07 -3.07 -19.55
N GLY A 143 -3.44 -3.27 -18.27
CA GLY A 143 -3.16 -4.50 -17.54
C GLY A 143 -1.83 -4.44 -16.79
N VAL A 144 -1.73 -5.22 -15.71
CA VAL A 144 -0.60 -5.18 -14.78
C VAL A 144 0.74 -5.40 -15.48
N GLU A 145 0.82 -6.41 -16.36
CA GLU A 145 2.07 -6.78 -17.04
C GLU A 145 2.61 -5.63 -17.90
N GLN A 146 1.74 -5.02 -18.71
CA GLN A 146 2.16 -3.95 -19.61
C GLN A 146 2.48 -2.68 -18.84
N LEU A 147 1.74 -2.37 -17.77
CA LEU A 147 2.00 -1.20 -16.93
C LEU A 147 3.37 -1.31 -16.24
N LEU A 148 3.72 -2.48 -15.71
CA LEU A 148 5.04 -2.72 -15.13
C LEU A 148 6.16 -2.55 -16.17
N VAL A 149 5.99 -3.08 -17.39
CA VAL A 149 6.94 -2.90 -18.50
C VAL A 149 7.12 -1.42 -18.87
N LYS A 150 6.06 -0.61 -18.73
CA LYS A 150 6.11 0.85 -18.97
C LYS A 150 6.64 1.67 -17.79
N GLY A 151 7.10 1.01 -16.72
CA GLY A 151 7.70 1.67 -15.56
C GLY A 151 6.68 2.22 -14.55
N VAL A 152 5.42 1.81 -14.64
CA VAL A 152 4.42 2.17 -13.62
C VAL A 152 4.76 1.47 -12.31
N LEU A 153 4.78 2.23 -11.22
CA LEU A 153 5.09 1.73 -9.89
C LEU A 153 3.83 1.18 -9.25
N ILE A 154 3.82 -0.10 -8.87
CA ILE A 154 2.66 -0.74 -8.26
C ILE A 154 3.00 -1.18 -6.83
N GLY A 155 2.20 -0.70 -5.87
CA GLY A 155 2.28 -1.08 -4.46
C GLY A 155 1.03 -1.84 -4.03
N VAL A 156 1.21 -2.96 -3.31
CA VAL A 156 0.11 -3.75 -2.74
C VAL A 156 0.10 -3.68 -1.21
N CYS A 157 -1.07 -3.41 -0.63
CA CYS A 157 -1.23 -3.16 0.80
C CYS A 157 -0.98 -4.41 1.66
N ASN A 158 0.06 -4.39 2.50
CA ASN A 158 0.37 -5.47 3.45
C ASN A 158 -0.73 -5.72 4.48
N VAL A 159 -1.41 -4.67 4.95
CA VAL A 159 -2.54 -4.81 5.89
C VAL A 159 -3.68 -5.58 5.24
N ALA A 160 -4.03 -5.26 3.99
CA ALA A 160 -5.08 -5.96 3.26
C ALA A 160 -4.68 -7.41 2.96
N LEU A 161 -3.43 -7.67 2.55
CA LEU A 161 -2.91 -9.03 2.40
C LEU A 161 -3.08 -9.84 3.70
N THR A 162 -2.80 -9.23 4.86
CA THR A 162 -2.95 -9.89 6.18
C THR A 162 -4.41 -10.18 6.51
N VAL A 163 -5.31 -9.23 6.31
CA VAL A 163 -6.75 -9.39 6.62
C VAL A 163 -7.38 -10.47 5.73
N TYR A 164 -7.18 -10.38 4.41
CA TYR A 164 -7.80 -11.31 3.47
C TYR A 164 -7.18 -12.71 3.53
N SER A 165 -5.88 -12.84 3.74
CA SER A 165 -5.27 -14.16 3.94
C SER A 165 -5.80 -14.83 5.21
N GLY A 166 -6.05 -14.06 6.28
CA GLY A 166 -6.73 -14.56 7.49
C GLY A 166 -8.14 -15.06 7.23
N ALA A 167 -8.94 -14.31 6.46
CA ALA A 167 -10.30 -14.72 6.09
C ALA A 167 -10.31 -15.99 5.22
N VAL A 168 -9.41 -16.07 4.22
CA VAL A 168 -9.28 -17.25 3.36
C VAL A 168 -8.78 -18.46 4.15
N ALA A 169 -7.81 -18.26 5.05
CA ALA A 169 -7.30 -19.31 5.93
C ALA A 169 -8.40 -19.94 6.80
N GLN A 170 -9.28 -19.11 7.38
CA GLN A 170 -10.44 -19.59 8.14
C GLN A 170 -11.37 -20.44 7.28
N ASN A 171 -11.68 -20.00 6.06
CA ASN A 171 -12.57 -20.73 5.14
C ASN A 171 -11.97 -22.05 4.63
N MET A 172 -10.65 -22.12 4.51
CA MET A 172 -9.94 -23.30 3.99
C MET A 172 -9.34 -24.20 5.09
N ASN A 173 -9.45 -23.81 6.36
CA ASN A 173 -8.79 -24.46 7.50
C ASN A 173 -7.27 -24.63 7.29
N LEU A 174 -6.61 -23.56 6.86
CA LEU A 174 -5.16 -23.47 6.61
C LEU A 174 -4.50 -22.39 7.48
N ASP A 175 -3.17 -22.31 7.48
CA ASP A 175 -2.44 -21.28 8.21
C ASP A 175 -2.43 -19.94 7.46
N ALA A 176 -2.82 -18.85 8.14
CA ALA A 176 -2.91 -17.52 7.55
C ALA A 176 -1.55 -16.94 7.13
N ALA A 177 -0.49 -17.21 7.90
CA ALA A 177 0.83 -16.71 7.57
C ALA A 177 1.38 -17.41 6.31
N GLN A 178 1.16 -18.71 6.17
CA GLN A 178 1.51 -19.48 4.97
C GLN A 178 0.76 -18.99 3.72
N ILE A 179 -0.55 -18.75 3.81
CA ILE A 179 -1.33 -18.20 2.69
C ILE A 179 -0.79 -16.82 2.29
N LYS A 180 -0.56 -15.93 3.26
CA LYS A 180 0.00 -14.61 2.98
C LYS A 180 1.36 -14.70 2.29
N GLN A 181 2.24 -15.57 2.76
CA GLN A 181 3.56 -15.76 2.15
C GLN A 181 3.44 -16.30 0.72
N ASP A 182 2.52 -17.23 0.47
CA ASP A 182 2.27 -17.76 -0.88
C ASP A 182 1.73 -16.66 -1.81
N TRP A 183 0.81 -15.81 -1.32
CA TRP A 183 0.33 -14.65 -2.09
C TRP A 183 1.46 -13.69 -2.44
N ILE A 184 2.34 -13.39 -1.48
CA ILE A 184 3.51 -12.50 -1.70
C ILE A 184 4.48 -13.10 -2.71
N ALA A 185 4.77 -14.41 -2.60
CA ALA A 185 5.64 -15.13 -3.53
C ALA A 185 5.08 -15.18 -4.96
N ASN A 186 3.76 -15.05 -5.12
CA ASN A 186 3.05 -15.10 -6.39
C ASN A 186 2.48 -13.73 -6.83
N LEU A 187 3.04 -12.62 -6.33
CA LEU A 187 2.80 -11.31 -6.93
C LEU A 187 3.46 -11.23 -8.32
N PHE A 188 2.98 -10.34 -9.18
CA PHE A 188 3.70 -10.05 -10.42
C PHE A 188 5.09 -9.48 -10.12
N PRO A 189 6.14 -9.89 -10.86
CA PRO A 189 7.48 -9.34 -10.69
C PRO A 189 7.49 -7.81 -10.81
N GLY A 190 8.07 -7.13 -9.83
CA GLY A 190 8.15 -5.65 -9.80
C GLY A 190 7.09 -4.97 -8.93
N ILE A 191 6.06 -5.68 -8.48
CA ILE A 191 5.13 -5.17 -7.45
C ILE A 191 5.81 -5.18 -6.08
N VAL A 192 5.62 -4.11 -5.31
CA VAL A 192 6.17 -3.99 -3.95
C VAL A 192 5.07 -4.12 -2.90
N VAL A 193 5.30 -4.91 -1.86
CA VAL A 193 4.44 -4.95 -0.68
C VAL A 193 4.69 -3.70 0.16
N VAL A 194 3.73 -2.78 0.16
CA VAL A 194 3.83 -1.53 0.94
C VAL A 194 3.28 -1.72 2.35
N PRO A 195 3.79 -1.01 3.38
CA PRO A 195 3.36 -1.22 4.78
C PRO A 195 1.85 -1.09 4.96
N SER A 196 1.24 -0.08 4.34
CA SER A 196 -0.21 0.04 4.14
C SER A 196 -0.51 0.88 2.91
N GLY A 197 -1.66 0.67 2.28
CA GLY A 197 -2.07 1.43 1.10
C GLY A 197 -2.28 2.92 1.41
N VAL A 198 -2.92 3.23 2.54
CA VAL A 198 -3.14 4.62 2.95
C VAL A 198 -1.83 5.37 3.20
N LEU A 199 -0.82 4.70 3.78
CA LEU A 199 0.51 5.27 3.94
C LEU A 199 1.19 5.48 2.58
N ALA A 200 1.12 4.50 1.69
CA ALA A 200 1.70 4.60 0.34
C ALA A 200 1.11 5.77 -0.45
N VAL A 201 -0.22 5.96 -0.41
CA VAL A 201 -0.89 7.12 -1.03
C VAL A 201 -0.40 8.43 -0.41
N SER A 202 -0.34 8.52 0.92
CA SER A 202 0.17 9.72 1.61
C SER A 202 1.62 10.03 1.21
N ARG A 203 2.52 9.03 1.23
CA ARG A 203 3.93 9.24 0.90
C ARG A 203 4.14 9.55 -0.59
N ALA A 204 3.35 8.97 -1.48
CA ALA A 204 3.38 9.33 -2.90
C ALA A 204 2.99 10.80 -3.13
N GLN A 205 1.97 11.30 -2.41
CA GLN A 205 1.62 12.73 -2.45
C GLN A 205 2.74 13.63 -1.90
N GLU A 206 3.44 13.21 -0.85
CA GLU A 206 4.63 13.95 -0.36
C GLU A 206 5.78 13.97 -1.38
N LYS A 207 5.84 12.99 -2.29
CA LYS A 207 6.74 13.01 -3.47
C LYS A 207 6.20 13.89 -4.61
N GLY A 208 5.10 14.61 -4.39
CA GLY A 208 4.49 15.52 -5.36
C GLY A 208 3.58 14.86 -6.39
N CYS A 209 3.06 13.65 -6.11
CA CYS A 209 2.01 13.07 -6.94
C CYS A 209 0.68 13.83 -6.78
N ALA A 210 0.02 14.14 -7.90
CA ALA A 210 -1.41 14.41 -7.90
C ALA A 210 -2.19 13.14 -7.53
N TYR A 211 -3.37 13.30 -6.97
CA TYR A 211 -4.23 12.19 -6.55
C TYR A 211 -5.34 11.93 -7.57
N CYS A 212 -5.52 10.66 -7.92
CA CYS A 212 -6.65 10.16 -8.67
C CYS A 212 -7.25 8.98 -7.89
N PHE A 213 -8.54 9.07 -7.54
CA PHE A 213 -9.26 7.93 -7.00
C PHE A 213 -9.58 6.98 -8.14
N ALA A 214 -9.05 5.75 -8.09
CA ALA A 214 -9.12 4.73 -9.14
C ALA A 214 -9.98 3.51 -8.79
N GLY A 215 -10.49 3.43 -7.56
CA GLY A 215 -11.26 2.29 -7.07
C GLY A 215 -12.60 2.67 -6.50
#